data_AF-A0A3M1NDB3-F1
#
_entry.id   AF-A0A3M1NDB3-F1
#
_cell.length_a   1.000
_cell.length_b   1.000
_cell.length_c   1.000
_cell.angle_alpha   90.00
_cell.angle_beta   90.00
_cell.angle_gamma   90.00
#
_symmetry.space_group_name_H-M   'P 1'
#
loop_
_entity.id
_entity.type
_entity.pdbx_description
1 polymer ?
#
loop_
_entity_poly.entity_id
_entity_poly.type
_entity_poly.pdbx_seq_one_letter_code
_entity_poly.pdbx_strand_id
1 'polypeptide(L)'
;MHVSGAVPVPGRYLAMPVARVSTVLEIAFADTSRAPVTHTVYQPSLRNVTLVRRDGSEHSLDLLRYFTTGETAHNPYLSDGDVLYVPAYDPRFASVYVDGEVPFPGAYDHRPGETVRDLLILAAGKTDPALLGSLHLTRTHADGTTETRTLTTADLELPLQPRDHLSVGTNRLPGGTATVEGLVARPGTYPIEQGTTTVQDLIERAGGLLPEAAPRLAYLERRVLPMPEVRPNAPNRFAATGRPFRLRPDSLALYQHLRLADLDFFSRTYFARELRLPNRVAVNLDEALHGDAAPVYLRDGDRLVIPRDEQAVYVFGQVVRPGFVAFAPGRDAGYYLSAAGGPGPGAGDAYVIDAATGTYRPAREAVIHSGDLLFVDRREDVADTPELQRLVLEDRRARADTRFRTFQTILQAASTAASIITLIILANR
;
A
#
# COMPACT_ATOMS: atom_id res chain seq x y z
N MET A 1 -32.24 -12.06 7.78
CA MET A 1 -31.29 -12.42 8.85
C MET A 1 -30.76 -11.15 9.53
N HIS A 2 -30.12 -11.26 10.70
CA HIS A 2 -29.56 -10.12 11.44
C HIS A 2 -28.05 -10.26 11.66
N VAL A 3 -27.24 -9.25 11.29
CA VAL A 3 -25.79 -9.22 11.52
C VAL A 3 -25.49 -8.21 12.62
N SER A 4 -24.69 -8.62 13.61
CA SER A 4 -24.30 -7.80 14.75
C SER A 4 -22.82 -7.99 15.11
N GLY A 5 -22.31 -7.12 15.98
CA GLY A 5 -20.91 -7.14 16.42
C GLY A 5 -20.02 -6.18 15.62
N ALA A 6 -18.75 -6.55 15.44
CA ALA A 6 -17.68 -5.75 14.85
C ALA A 6 -17.77 -5.64 13.33
N VAL A 7 -18.94 -5.30 12.80
CA VAL A 7 -19.13 -5.02 11.36
C VAL A 7 -19.33 -3.52 11.13
N PRO A 8 -18.90 -2.97 9.98
CA PRO A 8 -19.10 -1.55 9.66
C PRO A 8 -20.57 -1.11 9.73
N VAL A 9 -21.47 -1.97 9.25
CA VAL A 9 -22.91 -1.72 9.24
C VAL A 9 -23.64 -2.90 9.91
N PRO A 10 -23.88 -2.89 11.23
CA PRO A 10 -24.73 -3.89 11.86
C PRO A 10 -26.19 -3.64 11.49
N GLY A 11 -27.00 -4.70 11.36
CA GLY A 11 -28.39 -4.53 10.97
C GLY A 11 -29.05 -5.76 10.35
N ARG A 12 -30.18 -5.52 9.69
CA ARG A 12 -30.93 -6.56 8.98
C ARG A 12 -30.46 -6.64 7.55
N TYR A 13 -30.23 -7.86 7.09
CA TYR A 13 -29.79 -8.15 5.73
C TYR A 13 -30.76 -9.13 5.06
N LEU A 14 -31.06 -8.83 3.80
CA LEU A 14 -31.75 -9.76 2.92
C LEU A 14 -30.72 -10.81 2.46
N ALA A 15 -31.00 -12.07 2.78
CA ALA A 15 -30.21 -13.21 2.33
C ALA A 15 -31.08 -14.04 1.40
N MET A 16 -30.56 -14.34 0.20
CA MET A 16 -31.21 -15.28 -0.71
C MET A 16 -31.16 -16.69 -0.11
N PRO A 17 -32.07 -17.62 -0.46
CA PRO A 17 -32.06 -18.99 0.07
C PRO A 17 -30.76 -19.78 -0.18
N VAL A 18 -29.96 -19.35 -1.16
CA VAL A 18 -28.65 -19.93 -1.49
C VAL A 18 -27.47 -19.16 -0.89
N ALA A 19 -27.74 -18.08 -0.16
CA ALA A 19 -26.69 -17.26 0.44
C ALA A 19 -26.02 -18.01 1.59
N ARG A 20 -24.69 -17.96 1.59
CA ARG A 20 -23.87 -18.41 2.71
C ARG A 20 -23.54 -17.23 3.61
N VAL A 21 -23.07 -17.54 4.80
CA VAL A 21 -22.63 -16.54 5.79
C VAL A 21 -21.68 -15.51 5.18
N SER A 22 -20.69 -15.96 4.40
CA SER A 22 -19.70 -15.08 3.76
C SER A 22 -20.34 -14.04 2.83
N THR A 23 -21.38 -14.39 2.08
CA THR A 23 -22.05 -13.49 1.13
C THR A 23 -22.70 -12.30 1.83
N VAL A 24 -23.31 -12.54 3.00
CA VAL A 24 -23.94 -11.45 3.75
C VAL A 24 -22.89 -10.58 4.45
N LEU A 25 -21.82 -11.19 4.96
CA LEU A 25 -20.72 -10.42 5.53
C LEU A 25 -20.02 -9.54 4.49
N GLU A 26 -19.85 -10.02 3.26
CA GLU A 26 -19.31 -9.21 2.16
C GLU A 26 -20.09 -7.90 1.99
N ILE A 27 -21.43 -7.97 2.00
CA ILE A 27 -22.30 -6.78 1.94
C ILE A 27 -22.13 -5.92 3.20
N ALA A 28 -22.06 -6.54 4.38
CA ALA A 28 -21.91 -5.83 5.65
C ALA A 28 -20.57 -5.08 5.80
N PHE A 29 -19.54 -5.53 5.08
CA PHE A 29 -18.21 -4.91 5.04
C PHE A 29 -17.99 -3.96 3.84
N ALA A 30 -18.86 -3.99 2.82
CA ALA A 30 -18.70 -3.20 1.59
C ALA A 30 -18.95 -1.69 1.78
N ASP A 31 -19.86 -1.30 2.67
CA ASP A 31 -20.19 0.11 2.92
C ASP A 31 -19.41 0.67 4.13
N THR A 32 -18.24 1.25 3.86
CA THR A 32 -17.41 1.93 4.86
C THR A 32 -17.74 3.42 5.01
N SER A 33 -18.66 3.95 4.17
CA SER A 33 -18.99 5.39 4.12
C SER A 33 -19.68 5.92 5.38
N ARG A 34 -20.22 5.01 6.18
CA ARG A 34 -20.95 5.30 7.43
C ARG A 34 -20.21 4.87 8.70
N ALA A 35 -18.96 4.41 8.58
CA ALA A 35 -18.23 3.93 9.74
C ALA A 35 -17.93 5.10 10.71
N PRO A 36 -18.40 5.07 11.98
CA PRO A 36 -17.65 5.74 13.02
C PRO A 36 -16.25 5.13 12.99
N VAL A 37 -15.22 5.98 13.01
CA VAL A 37 -13.81 5.56 13.00
C VAL A 37 -13.67 4.45 14.04
N THR A 38 -13.52 3.21 13.57
CA THR A 38 -13.43 2.03 14.42
C THR A 38 -12.35 2.27 15.45
N HIS A 39 -12.56 1.80 16.68
CA HIS A 39 -11.51 1.78 17.69
C HIS A 39 -10.23 1.19 17.07
N THR A 40 -9.17 2.00 16.93
CA THR A 40 -7.98 1.70 16.10
C THR A 40 -7.24 0.42 16.48
N VAL A 41 -7.58 -0.14 17.64
CA VAL A 41 -6.98 -1.34 18.21
C VAL A 41 -7.78 -2.62 17.87
N TYR A 42 -9.11 -2.56 17.78
CA TYR A 42 -9.93 -3.77 17.66
C TYR A 42 -10.25 -4.08 16.19
N GLN A 43 -10.16 -5.34 15.80
CA GLN A 43 -10.44 -5.82 14.46
C GLN A 43 -11.60 -6.83 14.46
N PRO A 44 -12.39 -6.92 13.37
CA PRO A 44 -13.37 -7.99 13.19
C PRO A 44 -12.71 -9.35 13.09
N SER A 45 -13.23 -10.33 13.84
CA SER A 45 -12.82 -11.72 13.68
C SER A 45 -13.57 -12.38 12.53
N LEU A 46 -12.83 -13.00 11.60
CA LEU A 46 -13.40 -13.92 10.60
C LEU A 46 -13.30 -15.39 11.01
N ARG A 47 -12.66 -15.68 12.14
CA ARG A 47 -12.36 -17.04 12.60
C ARG A 47 -13.24 -17.51 13.76
N ASN A 48 -13.78 -16.56 14.51
CA ASN A 48 -14.59 -16.77 15.71
C ASN A 48 -16.02 -16.25 15.50
N VAL A 49 -16.53 -16.32 14.28
CA VAL A 49 -17.89 -15.85 13.95
C VAL A 49 -18.92 -16.82 14.52
N THR A 50 -20.00 -16.31 15.13
CA THR A 50 -21.06 -17.15 15.68
C THR A 50 -22.34 -16.98 14.88
N LEU A 51 -22.92 -18.10 14.44
CA LEU A 51 -24.24 -18.17 13.83
C LEU A 51 -25.22 -18.78 14.82
N VAL A 52 -26.24 -18.03 15.20
CA VAL A 52 -27.34 -18.48 16.03
C VAL A 52 -28.55 -18.72 15.13
N ARG A 53 -29.04 -19.95 15.10
CA ARG A 53 -30.23 -20.34 14.35
C ARG A 53 -31.50 -19.95 15.11
N ARG A 54 -32.63 -19.97 14.41
CA ARG A 54 -33.95 -19.64 14.99
C ARG A 54 -34.37 -20.56 16.15
N ASP A 55 -33.92 -21.80 16.15
CA ASP A 55 -34.18 -22.77 17.23
C ASP A 55 -33.25 -22.57 18.45
N GLY A 56 -32.34 -21.61 18.38
CA GLY A 56 -31.36 -21.30 19.41
C GLY A 56 -30.04 -22.07 19.29
N SER A 57 -29.87 -22.91 18.26
CA SER A 57 -28.59 -23.60 18.07
C SER A 57 -27.48 -22.61 17.70
N GLU A 58 -26.33 -22.74 18.35
CA GLU A 58 -25.15 -21.92 18.07
C GLU A 58 -24.12 -22.72 17.27
N HIS A 59 -23.61 -22.10 16.21
CA HIS A 59 -22.56 -22.64 15.38
C HIS A 59 -21.41 -21.66 15.34
N SER A 60 -20.23 -22.11 15.76
CA SER A 60 -19.02 -21.33 15.62
C SER A 60 -18.36 -21.60 14.25
N LEU A 61 -18.06 -20.54 13.53
CA LEU A 61 -17.68 -20.53 12.13
C LEU A 61 -16.27 -19.97 11.98
N ASP A 62 -15.45 -20.65 11.17
CA ASP A 62 -14.12 -20.18 10.78
C ASP A 62 -14.10 -19.90 9.28
N LEU A 63 -14.50 -18.68 8.92
CA LEU A 63 -14.61 -18.29 7.51
C LEU A 63 -13.24 -18.25 6.84
N LEU A 64 -12.18 -17.95 7.58
CA LEU A 64 -10.83 -18.00 7.04
C LEU A 64 -10.45 -19.42 6.65
N ARG A 65 -10.76 -20.41 7.50
CA ARG A 65 -10.59 -21.82 7.15
C ARG A 65 -11.40 -22.21 5.92
N TYR A 66 -12.64 -21.77 5.80
CA TYR A 66 -13.43 -21.98 4.57
C TYR A 66 -12.72 -21.41 3.33
N PHE A 67 -12.21 -20.18 3.39
CA PHE A 67 -11.52 -19.58 2.24
C PHE A 67 -10.21 -20.29 1.89
N THR A 68 -9.50 -20.80 2.89
CA THR A 68 -8.22 -21.50 2.69
C THR A 68 -8.40 -22.94 2.21
N THR A 69 -9.38 -23.69 2.75
CA THR A 69 -9.52 -25.15 2.50
C THR A 69 -10.71 -25.51 1.61
N GLY A 70 -11.68 -24.61 1.46
CA GLY A 70 -12.96 -24.88 0.79
C GLY A 70 -13.93 -25.73 1.62
N GLU A 71 -13.64 -25.97 2.90
CA GLU A 71 -14.51 -26.75 3.79
C GLU A 71 -15.83 -26.01 4.07
N THR A 72 -16.89 -26.40 3.36
CA THR A 72 -18.19 -25.70 3.39
C THR A 72 -18.89 -25.71 4.75
N ALA A 73 -18.46 -26.57 5.68
CA ALA A 73 -18.99 -26.63 7.04
C ALA A 73 -18.74 -25.33 7.81
N HIS A 74 -17.64 -24.63 7.52
CA HIS A 74 -17.31 -23.36 8.18
C HIS A 74 -18.03 -22.15 7.58
N ASN A 75 -18.76 -22.33 6.48
CA ASN A 75 -19.52 -21.26 5.83
C ASN A 75 -20.91 -21.77 5.40
N PRO A 76 -21.80 -22.12 6.36
CA PRO A 76 -23.07 -22.75 6.06
C PRO A 76 -24.03 -21.80 5.33
N TYR A 77 -25.08 -22.38 4.73
CA TYR A 77 -26.21 -21.61 4.21
C TYR A 77 -26.99 -20.94 5.35
N LEU A 78 -27.48 -19.75 5.05
CA LEU A 78 -28.31 -18.96 5.94
C LEU A 78 -29.80 -19.32 5.78
N SER A 79 -30.52 -19.24 6.88
CA SER A 79 -31.95 -19.44 6.97
C SER A 79 -32.64 -18.18 7.49
N ASP A 80 -33.95 -18.08 7.28
CA ASP A 80 -34.73 -17.02 7.90
C ASP A 80 -34.66 -17.09 9.43
N GLY A 81 -34.58 -15.92 10.06
CA GLY A 81 -34.41 -15.79 11.52
C GLY A 81 -32.98 -15.98 12.04
N ASP A 82 -32.00 -16.33 11.20
CA ASP A 82 -30.61 -16.46 11.63
C ASP A 82 -30.03 -15.13 12.13
N VAL A 83 -29.22 -15.21 13.18
CA VAL A 83 -28.44 -14.12 13.74
C VAL A 83 -26.95 -14.44 13.62
N LEU A 84 -26.20 -13.54 12.99
CA LEU A 84 -24.77 -13.65 12.83
C LEU A 84 -24.07 -12.62 13.71
N TYR A 85 -23.18 -13.10 14.56
CA TYR A 85 -22.38 -12.28 15.45
C TYR A 85 -20.91 -12.35 15.05
N VAL A 86 -20.32 -11.19 14.77
CA VAL A 86 -18.89 -11.04 14.46
C VAL A 86 -18.20 -10.42 15.68
N PRO A 87 -17.36 -11.14 16.43
CA PRO A 87 -16.67 -10.54 17.57
C PRO A 87 -15.57 -9.58 17.12
N ALA A 88 -15.23 -8.64 17.99
CA ALA A 88 -14.01 -7.84 17.87
C ALA A 88 -12.89 -8.50 18.68
N TYR A 89 -11.66 -8.45 18.18
CA TYR A 89 -10.47 -8.92 18.91
C TYR A 89 -9.35 -7.87 18.84
N ASP A 90 -8.46 -7.84 19.84
CA ASP A 90 -7.24 -7.04 19.80
C ASP A 90 -6.10 -7.91 19.25
N PRO A 91 -5.58 -7.64 18.04
CA PRO A 91 -4.52 -8.44 17.44
C PRO A 91 -3.24 -8.50 18.29
N ARG A 92 -3.02 -7.57 19.22
CA ARG A 92 -1.82 -7.56 20.07
C ARG A 92 -1.86 -8.61 21.18
N PHE A 93 -3.06 -9.05 21.56
CA PHE A 93 -3.25 -9.95 22.70
C PHE A 93 -3.99 -11.23 22.35
N ALA A 94 -4.79 -11.23 21.28
CA ALA A 94 -5.67 -12.34 20.89
C ALA A 94 -5.32 -12.88 19.50
N SER A 95 -4.06 -12.84 19.08
CA SER A 95 -3.62 -13.42 17.80
C SER A 95 -2.48 -14.40 17.99
N VAL A 96 -2.30 -15.29 17.01
CA VAL A 96 -1.10 -16.10 16.81
C VAL A 96 -0.39 -15.62 15.56
N TYR A 97 0.94 -15.64 15.56
CA TYR A 97 1.74 -15.14 14.45
C TYR A 97 2.48 -16.28 13.77
N VAL A 98 2.55 -16.25 12.44
CA VAL A 98 3.32 -17.21 11.64
C VAL A 98 4.18 -16.50 10.61
N ASP A 99 5.44 -16.92 10.51
CA ASP A 99 6.39 -16.43 9.51
C ASP A 99 7.28 -17.56 8.96
N GLY A 100 8.21 -17.19 8.08
CA GLY A 100 9.11 -18.14 7.41
C GLY A 100 8.58 -18.63 6.07
N GLU A 101 8.89 -19.89 5.72
CA GLU A 101 8.56 -20.50 4.42
C GLU A 101 7.09 -20.95 4.35
N VAL A 102 6.18 -19.99 4.41
CA VAL A 102 4.75 -20.20 4.24
C VAL A 102 4.18 -19.24 3.17
N PRO A 103 3.23 -19.68 2.33
CA PRO A 103 2.53 -18.84 1.35
C PRO A 103 1.89 -17.57 1.94
N PHE A 104 1.31 -17.66 3.13
CA PHE A 104 0.55 -16.58 3.78
C PHE A 104 1.09 -16.31 5.20
N PRO A 105 2.23 -15.63 5.36
CA PRO A 105 2.73 -15.22 6.67
C PRO A 105 1.88 -14.08 7.24
N GLY A 106 1.77 -14.00 8.57
CA GLY A 106 1.05 -12.91 9.23
C GLY A 106 0.47 -13.28 10.59
N ALA A 107 -0.33 -12.36 11.13
CA ALA A 107 -1.09 -12.56 12.35
C ALA A 107 -2.48 -13.10 12.04
N TYR A 108 -2.89 -14.11 12.80
CA TYR A 108 -4.18 -14.79 12.69
C TYR A 108 -4.91 -14.65 14.03
N ASP A 109 -6.21 -14.34 14.00
CA ASP A 109 -7.03 -14.35 15.22
C ASP A 109 -6.95 -15.71 15.91
N HIS A 110 -6.66 -15.73 17.21
CA HIS A 110 -6.55 -16.97 17.97
C HIS A 110 -7.93 -17.57 18.19
N ARG A 111 -8.06 -18.87 17.93
CA ARG A 111 -9.27 -19.61 18.26
C ARG A 111 -9.02 -20.56 19.44
N PRO A 112 -9.89 -20.59 20.46
CA PRO A 112 -9.73 -21.51 21.59
C PRO A 112 -9.64 -22.96 21.12
N GLY A 113 -8.61 -23.68 21.57
CA GLY A 113 -8.36 -25.07 21.21
C GLY A 113 -7.70 -25.29 19.85
N GLU A 114 -7.33 -24.22 19.14
CA GLU A 114 -6.60 -24.32 17.88
C GLU A 114 -5.20 -24.92 18.07
N THR A 115 -4.78 -25.76 17.13
CA THR A 115 -3.48 -26.42 17.15
C THR A 115 -2.46 -25.78 16.21
N VAL A 116 -1.17 -26.15 16.35
CA VAL A 116 -0.12 -25.78 15.38
C VAL A 116 -0.51 -26.19 13.96
N ARG A 117 -1.11 -27.38 13.80
CA ARG A 117 -1.59 -27.87 12.49
C ARG A 117 -2.61 -26.92 11.88
N ASP A 118 -3.58 -26.45 12.67
CA ASP A 118 -4.63 -25.57 12.16
C ASP A 118 -4.05 -24.24 11.66
N LEU A 119 -3.11 -23.65 12.41
CA LEU A 119 -2.41 -22.44 11.98
C LEU A 119 -1.61 -22.68 10.70
N LEU A 120 -0.94 -23.82 10.57
CA LEU A 120 -0.21 -24.18 9.34
C LEU A 120 -1.14 -24.38 8.15
N ILE A 121 -2.31 -24.98 8.35
CA ILE A 121 -3.33 -25.11 7.29
C ILE A 121 -3.75 -23.71 6.80
N LEU A 122 -3.90 -22.75 7.69
CA LEU A 122 -4.24 -21.38 7.31
C LEU A 122 -3.12 -20.67 6.57
N ALA A 123 -1.88 -20.84 7.02
CA ALA A 123 -0.70 -20.19 6.46
C ALA A 123 -0.20 -20.82 5.16
N ALA A 124 -0.35 -22.13 5.01
CA ALA A 124 0.22 -22.93 3.92
C ALA A 124 -0.80 -23.71 3.08
N GLY A 125 -2.09 -23.60 3.38
CA GLY A 125 -3.15 -24.31 2.66
C GLY A 125 -3.15 -25.81 2.93
N LYS A 126 -3.60 -26.62 1.95
CA LYS A 126 -3.62 -28.09 2.04
C LYS A 126 -2.25 -28.75 1.87
N THR A 127 -1.18 -28.02 2.18
CA THR A 127 0.19 -28.54 2.15
C THR A 127 0.39 -29.46 3.35
N ASP A 128 1.00 -30.63 3.15
CA ASP A 128 1.37 -31.49 4.26
C ASP A 128 2.42 -30.77 5.12
N PRO A 129 2.18 -30.52 6.43
CA PRO A 129 3.15 -29.91 7.32
C PRO A 129 4.50 -30.64 7.36
N ALA A 130 4.55 -31.94 7.04
CA ALA A 130 5.80 -32.70 6.96
C ALA A 130 6.70 -32.31 5.77
N LEU A 131 6.15 -31.59 4.78
CA LEU A 131 6.90 -31.02 3.65
C LEU A 131 7.47 -29.63 3.98
N LEU A 132 7.03 -29.03 5.09
CA LEU A 132 7.58 -27.76 5.59
C LEU A 132 8.93 -28.04 6.27
N GLY A 133 9.81 -27.04 6.31
CA GLY A 133 11.11 -27.17 6.94
C GLY A 133 11.03 -27.19 8.48
N SER A 134 12.07 -26.72 9.16
CA SER A 134 12.13 -26.80 10.62
C SER A 134 11.08 -25.89 11.27
N LEU A 135 10.24 -26.45 12.13
CA LEU A 135 9.21 -25.67 12.83
C LEU A 135 9.74 -25.21 14.20
N HIS A 136 9.59 -23.93 14.52
CA HIS A 136 9.97 -23.37 15.82
C HIS A 136 8.81 -22.58 16.40
N LEU A 137 8.37 -22.92 17.61
CA LEU A 137 7.33 -22.20 18.32
C LEU A 137 7.96 -21.36 19.43
N THR A 138 7.75 -20.05 19.39
CA THR A 138 8.11 -19.12 20.46
C THR A 138 6.86 -18.72 21.21
N ARG A 139 6.83 -18.99 22.52
CA ARG A 139 5.74 -18.63 23.43
C ARG A 139 6.22 -17.59 24.42
N THR A 140 5.42 -16.54 24.61
CA THR A 140 5.68 -15.49 25.61
C THR A 140 4.80 -15.72 26.83
N HIS A 141 5.40 -15.96 28.00
CA HIS A 141 4.69 -16.13 29.25
C HIS A 141 4.27 -14.79 29.87
N ALA A 142 3.38 -14.85 30.86
CA ALA A 142 2.83 -13.67 31.53
C ALA A 142 3.88 -12.82 32.27
N ASP A 143 5.00 -13.43 32.67
CA ASP A 143 6.15 -12.76 33.29
C ASP A 143 7.08 -12.07 32.26
N GLY A 144 6.77 -12.18 30.97
CA GLY A 144 7.56 -11.63 29.86
C GLY A 144 8.71 -12.53 29.41
N THR A 145 8.90 -13.70 30.01
CA THR A 145 9.86 -14.68 29.52
C THR A 145 9.37 -15.31 28.22
N THR A 146 10.32 -15.66 27.35
CA THR A 146 10.04 -16.30 26.06
C THR A 146 10.70 -17.66 26.01
N GLU A 147 9.94 -18.67 25.64
CA GLU A 147 10.42 -20.04 25.42
C GLU A 147 10.32 -20.36 23.93
N THR A 148 11.44 -20.75 23.31
CA THR A 148 11.45 -21.25 21.94
C THR A 148 11.65 -22.75 21.93
N ARG A 149 10.72 -23.47 21.31
CA ARG A 149 10.74 -24.92 21.16
C ARG A 149 10.77 -25.30 19.68
N THR A 150 11.73 -26.14 19.29
CA THR A 150 11.71 -26.80 17.98
C THR A 150 10.63 -27.88 17.99
N LEU A 151 9.73 -27.81 17.02
CA LEU A 151 8.60 -28.73 16.88
C LEU A 151 8.93 -29.87 15.92
N THR A 152 8.37 -31.02 16.21
CA THR A 152 8.36 -32.20 15.33
C THR A 152 6.95 -32.45 14.79
N THR A 153 6.80 -33.42 13.89
CA THR A 153 5.47 -33.82 13.39
C THR A 153 4.53 -34.30 14.51
N ALA A 154 5.06 -34.79 15.62
CA ALA A 154 4.27 -35.18 16.80
C ALA A 154 3.69 -33.97 17.56
N ASP A 155 4.28 -32.79 17.38
CA ASP A 155 3.87 -31.56 18.08
C ASP A 155 2.83 -30.74 17.31
N LEU A 156 2.38 -31.22 16.15
CA LEU A 156 1.38 -30.52 15.33
C LEU A 156 0.02 -30.39 16.02
N GLU A 157 -0.29 -31.30 16.94
CA GLU A 157 -1.54 -31.26 17.75
C GLU A 157 -1.39 -30.41 19.02
N LEU A 158 -0.25 -29.74 19.21
CA LEU A 158 -0.03 -28.88 20.36
C LEU A 158 -0.98 -27.67 20.29
N PRO A 159 -1.75 -27.39 21.37
CA PRO A 159 -2.64 -26.25 21.39
C PRO A 159 -1.85 -24.94 21.45
N LEU A 160 -2.21 -24.03 20.55
CA LEU A 160 -1.67 -22.68 20.50
C LEU A 160 -2.31 -21.80 21.58
N GLN A 161 -1.51 -20.87 22.07
CA GLN A 161 -1.91 -19.82 22.99
C GLN A 161 -1.86 -18.47 22.29
N PRO A 162 -2.65 -17.48 22.74
CA PRO A 162 -2.51 -16.14 22.23
C PRO A 162 -1.06 -15.64 22.39
N ARG A 163 -0.58 -14.94 21.35
CA ARG A 163 0.78 -14.41 21.19
C ARG A 163 1.86 -15.46 20.91
N ASP A 164 1.49 -16.71 20.66
CA ASP A 164 2.42 -17.69 20.11
C ASP A 164 2.90 -17.25 18.73
N HIS A 165 4.20 -17.42 18.50
CA HIS A 165 4.86 -17.16 17.22
C HIS A 165 5.43 -18.46 16.67
N LEU A 166 4.83 -18.96 15.60
CA LEU A 166 5.32 -20.10 14.83
C LEU A 166 6.23 -19.62 13.69
N SER A 167 7.49 -20.02 13.71
CA SER A 167 8.43 -19.78 12.61
C SER A 167 8.68 -21.06 11.84
N VAL A 168 8.48 -21.00 10.52
CA VAL A 168 8.73 -22.11 9.59
C VAL A 168 10.08 -21.88 8.93
N GLY A 169 11.10 -22.50 9.48
CA GLY A 169 12.47 -22.49 8.95
C GLY A 169 12.56 -23.25 7.63
N THR A 170 13.52 -22.86 6.80
CA THR A 170 13.89 -23.62 5.60
C THR A 170 14.92 -24.68 6.02
N ASN A 171 14.81 -25.91 5.51
CA ASN A 171 15.85 -26.93 5.72
C ASN A 171 17.06 -26.69 4.79
N ARG A 172 17.20 -25.48 4.24
CA ARG A 172 18.34 -25.02 3.45
C ARG A 172 19.25 -24.23 4.39
N LEU A 173 20.56 -24.41 4.23
CA LEU A 173 21.62 -23.64 4.89
C LEU A 173 21.29 -22.12 4.93
N PRO A 174 21.94 -21.29 5.77
CA PRO A 174 21.75 -19.83 5.84
C PRO A 174 22.05 -19.06 4.53
N GLY A 175 22.10 -19.75 3.39
CA GLY A 175 22.09 -19.17 2.08
C GLY A 175 20.67 -18.97 1.54
N GLY A 176 20.32 -17.72 1.24
CA GLY A 176 19.15 -17.41 0.41
C GLY A 176 19.45 -17.61 -1.07
N THR A 177 18.51 -17.24 -1.92
CA THR A 177 18.75 -17.05 -3.34
C THR A 177 18.41 -15.62 -3.76
N ALA A 178 19.18 -15.07 -4.68
CA ALA A 178 18.84 -13.84 -5.36
C ALA A 178 18.80 -14.09 -6.87
N THR A 179 17.86 -13.45 -7.55
CA THR A 179 17.74 -13.56 -9.00
C THR A 179 18.30 -12.32 -9.66
N VAL A 180 19.11 -12.50 -10.70
CA VAL A 180 19.59 -11.41 -11.55
C VAL A 180 18.94 -11.54 -12.93
N GLU A 181 18.40 -10.44 -13.45
CA GLU A 181 17.73 -10.40 -14.74
C GLU A 181 18.20 -9.21 -15.59
N GLY A 182 18.02 -9.34 -16.90
CA GLY A 182 18.34 -8.30 -17.86
C GLY A 182 19.75 -8.44 -18.42
N LEU A 183 20.44 -7.31 -18.60
CA LEU A 183 21.67 -7.22 -19.39
C LEU A 183 22.94 -7.56 -18.61
N VAL A 184 23.04 -8.83 -18.23
CA VAL A 184 24.25 -9.46 -17.67
C VAL A 184 24.68 -10.64 -18.52
N ALA A 185 25.93 -11.08 -18.41
CA ALA A 185 26.45 -12.19 -19.21
C ALA A 185 25.68 -13.51 -18.97
N ARG A 186 25.26 -13.77 -17.72
CA ARG A 186 24.49 -14.96 -17.33
C ARG A 186 23.34 -14.58 -16.39
N PRO A 187 22.15 -14.28 -16.92
CA PRO A 187 20.95 -14.09 -16.10
C PRO A 187 20.55 -15.39 -15.41
N GLY A 188 19.99 -15.31 -14.20
CA GLY A 188 19.56 -16.50 -13.46
C GLY A 188 19.51 -16.29 -11.95
N THR A 189 19.20 -17.37 -11.25
CA THR A 189 19.13 -17.40 -9.78
C THR A 189 20.45 -17.90 -9.21
N TYR A 190 20.99 -17.16 -8.25
CA TYR A 190 22.27 -17.43 -7.60
C TYR A 190 22.06 -17.67 -6.11
N PRO A 191 22.82 -18.60 -5.51
CA PRO A 191 22.88 -18.72 -4.06
C PRO A 191 23.55 -17.48 -3.48
N ILE A 192 23.01 -16.97 -2.38
CA ILE A 192 23.54 -15.86 -1.60
C ILE A 192 23.68 -16.28 -0.15
N GLU A 193 24.57 -15.66 0.61
CA GLU A 193 24.60 -15.74 2.07
C GLU A 193 24.00 -14.45 2.64
N GLN A 194 23.00 -14.59 3.52
CA GLN A 194 22.29 -13.43 4.04
C GLN A 194 23.21 -12.55 4.90
N GLY A 195 23.19 -11.24 4.64
CA GLY A 195 23.97 -10.26 5.40
C GLY A 195 25.46 -10.18 5.01
N THR A 196 25.94 -11.03 4.12
CA THR A 196 27.32 -10.99 3.59
C THR A 196 27.36 -10.75 2.09
N THR A 197 26.51 -11.44 1.31
CA THR A 197 26.53 -11.33 -0.15
C THR A 197 25.89 -10.01 -0.61
N THR A 198 26.59 -9.29 -1.47
CA THR A 198 26.19 -7.99 -1.99
C THR A 198 25.65 -8.07 -3.42
N VAL A 199 25.03 -6.97 -3.88
CA VAL A 199 24.63 -6.80 -5.28
C VAL A 199 25.84 -6.89 -6.23
N GLN A 200 27.01 -6.37 -5.81
CA GLN A 200 28.25 -6.47 -6.59
C GLN A 200 28.66 -7.93 -6.77
N ASP A 201 28.69 -8.72 -5.69
CA ASP A 201 29.03 -10.15 -5.74
C ASP A 201 28.10 -10.92 -6.69
N LEU A 202 26.81 -10.55 -6.71
CA LEU A 202 25.83 -11.15 -7.60
C LEU A 202 26.12 -10.86 -9.07
N ILE A 203 26.51 -9.62 -9.42
CA ILE A 203 26.86 -9.24 -10.80
C ILE A 203 28.15 -9.91 -11.25
N GLU A 204 29.16 -9.98 -10.37
CA GLU A 204 30.41 -10.68 -10.65
C GLU A 204 30.16 -12.16 -10.93
N ARG A 205 29.32 -12.82 -10.12
CA ARG A 205 28.88 -14.21 -10.37
C ARG A 205 28.08 -14.35 -11.66
N ALA A 206 27.29 -13.34 -12.02
CA ALA A 206 26.59 -13.25 -13.29
C ALA A 206 27.51 -13.01 -14.50
N GLY A 207 28.81 -12.80 -14.29
CA GLY A 207 29.79 -12.59 -15.35
C GLY A 207 29.86 -11.14 -15.84
N GLY A 208 29.39 -10.18 -15.03
CA GLY A 208 29.44 -8.75 -15.34
C GLY A 208 28.25 -8.25 -16.16
N LEU A 209 28.19 -6.93 -16.31
CA LEU A 209 27.21 -6.22 -17.13
C LEU A 209 27.57 -6.33 -18.62
N LEU A 210 26.56 -6.41 -19.49
CA LEU A 210 26.74 -6.29 -20.94
C LEU A 210 26.92 -4.80 -21.35
N PRO A 211 27.52 -4.50 -22.51
CA PRO A 211 27.79 -3.11 -22.93
C PRO A 211 26.57 -2.20 -23.02
N GLU A 212 25.38 -2.75 -23.32
CA GLU A 212 24.12 -2.00 -23.45
C GLU A 212 23.34 -1.88 -22.13
N ALA A 213 23.88 -2.41 -21.04
CA ALA A 213 23.27 -2.36 -19.72
C ALA A 213 23.17 -0.91 -19.21
N ALA A 214 22.06 -0.58 -18.56
CA ALA A 214 21.88 0.69 -17.87
C ALA A 214 22.01 0.49 -16.35
N PRO A 215 23.23 0.46 -15.77
CA PRO A 215 23.40 0.32 -14.32
C PRO A 215 22.68 1.41 -13.53
N ARG A 216 22.62 2.64 -14.07
CA ARG A 216 21.85 3.76 -13.48
C ARG A 216 20.35 3.45 -13.34
N LEU A 217 19.79 2.59 -14.19
CA LEU A 217 18.37 2.24 -14.20
C LEU A 217 18.09 0.89 -13.51
N ALA A 218 19.13 0.24 -12.98
CA ALA A 218 18.97 -1.02 -12.28
C ALA A 218 18.21 -0.82 -10.97
N TYR A 219 17.37 -1.78 -10.62
CA TYR A 219 16.61 -1.74 -9.38
C TYR A 219 16.52 -3.11 -8.73
N LEU A 220 16.42 -3.11 -7.40
CA LEU A 220 16.32 -4.32 -6.60
C LEU A 220 14.89 -4.45 -6.08
N GLU A 221 14.20 -5.52 -6.48
CA GLU A 221 12.89 -5.89 -5.99
C GLU A 221 13.04 -6.77 -4.74
N ARG A 222 12.55 -6.29 -3.59
CA ARG A 222 12.61 -7.01 -2.30
C ARG A 222 11.22 -7.37 -1.80
N ARG A 223 10.92 -8.67 -1.67
CA ARG A 223 9.55 -9.14 -1.35
C ARG A 223 9.01 -8.68 0.02
N VAL A 224 9.84 -8.25 0.98
CA VAL A 224 9.38 -7.77 2.30
C VAL A 224 10.27 -6.65 2.84
N LEU A 225 9.72 -5.44 3.04
CA LEU A 225 10.17 -4.56 4.12
C LEU A 225 9.37 -4.96 5.37
N PRO A 226 9.99 -5.11 6.56
CA PRO A 226 9.21 -5.03 7.78
C PRO A 226 8.50 -3.68 7.75
N MET A 227 7.16 -3.71 7.86
CA MET A 227 6.34 -2.50 7.94
C MET A 227 6.98 -1.60 9.00
N PRO A 228 7.48 -0.39 8.68
CA PRO A 228 8.01 0.47 9.72
C PRO A 228 6.88 0.74 10.72
N GLU A 229 7.13 0.48 12.00
CA GLU A 229 6.18 0.81 13.07
C GLU A 229 5.70 2.25 12.88
N VAL A 230 4.44 2.41 12.53
CA VAL A 230 3.78 3.72 12.57
C VAL A 230 3.62 4.04 14.05
N ARG A 231 4.60 4.76 14.62
CA ARG A 231 4.48 5.31 15.98
C ARG A 231 3.37 6.36 15.95
N PRO A 232 2.20 6.13 16.59
CA PRO A 232 1.02 6.98 16.40
C PRO A 232 1.20 8.43 16.89
N ASN A 233 2.24 8.70 17.68
CA ASN A 233 2.44 9.97 18.38
C ASN A 233 3.85 10.58 18.18
N ALA A 234 4.50 10.37 17.04
CA ALA A 234 5.67 11.19 16.73
C ALA A 234 5.18 12.64 16.47
N PRO A 235 5.58 13.65 17.27
CA PRO A 235 5.22 15.03 16.97
C PRO A 235 5.73 15.38 15.58
N ASN A 236 4.90 16.10 14.82
CA ASN A 236 5.17 16.53 13.45
C ASN A 236 6.38 17.49 13.44
N ARG A 237 7.60 16.96 13.53
CA ARG A 237 8.86 17.75 13.51
C ARG A 237 9.29 18.13 12.09
N PHE A 238 8.45 17.85 11.09
CA PHE A 238 8.79 17.89 9.66
C PHE A 238 8.48 19.23 8.97
N ALA A 239 8.06 20.26 9.71
CA ALA A 239 7.76 21.59 9.14
C ALA A 239 8.92 22.59 9.18
N ALA A 240 10.12 22.23 9.66
CA ALA A 240 11.12 23.25 10.06
C ALA A 240 12.52 23.17 9.41
N THR A 241 12.83 22.26 8.50
CA THR A 241 14.18 22.20 7.91
C THR A 241 14.14 21.91 6.42
N GLY A 242 14.41 22.96 5.61
CA GLY A 242 14.48 22.90 4.14
C GLY A 242 15.61 22.03 3.59
N ARG A 243 15.52 20.72 3.78
CA ARG A 243 16.39 19.71 3.15
C ARG A 243 15.62 18.98 2.03
N PRO A 244 16.31 18.54 0.95
CA PRO A 244 15.68 17.79 -0.13
C PRO A 244 15.11 16.46 0.39
N PHE A 245 13.83 16.24 0.08
CA PHE A 245 13.04 15.06 0.44
C PHE A 245 13.58 13.83 -0.32
N ARG A 246 13.83 12.70 0.36
CA ARG A 246 13.93 11.38 -0.31
C ARG A 246 12.53 10.77 -0.35
N LEU A 247 12.00 10.54 -1.55
CA LEU A 247 10.79 9.74 -1.70
C LEU A 247 11.09 8.32 -1.23
N ARG A 248 10.38 7.85 -0.20
CA ARG A 248 10.26 6.40 0.04
C ARG A 248 9.36 5.84 -1.09
N PRO A 249 9.69 4.66 -1.65
CA PRO A 249 8.94 4.04 -2.75
C PRO A 249 7.51 3.61 -2.36
N ASP A 250 7.10 3.86 -1.12
CA ASP A 250 5.76 3.70 -0.56
C ASP A 250 4.86 4.83 -1.10
N SER A 251 4.59 4.75 -2.38
CA SER A 251 4.07 5.81 -3.23
C SER A 251 2.56 6.03 -3.08
N LEU A 252 2.01 6.06 -1.85
CA LEU A 252 0.61 6.47 -1.61
C LEU A 252 0.29 7.83 -2.26
N ALA A 253 1.28 8.72 -2.36
CA ALA A 253 1.18 10.02 -3.04
C ALA A 253 1.26 9.94 -4.59
N LEU A 254 1.94 8.93 -5.14
CA LEU A 254 2.00 8.69 -6.61
C LEU A 254 0.72 7.97 -7.09
N TYR A 255 0.15 7.09 -6.26
CA TYR A 255 -1.13 6.40 -6.49
C TYR A 255 -2.33 7.36 -6.47
N GLN A 256 -2.24 8.50 -5.78
CA GLN A 256 -3.27 9.54 -5.80
C GLN A 256 -3.33 10.32 -7.13
N HIS A 257 -2.28 10.27 -7.96
CA HIS A 257 -2.16 11.06 -9.18
C HIS A 257 -2.18 10.25 -10.49
N LEU A 258 -2.09 8.92 -10.41
CA LEU A 258 -2.33 8.02 -11.54
C LEU A 258 -3.81 7.61 -11.52
N ARG A 259 -4.54 7.89 -12.61
CA ARG A 259 -5.99 7.65 -12.70
C ARG A 259 -6.33 6.17 -12.50
N LEU A 260 -6.80 5.81 -11.30
CA LEU A 260 -7.40 4.51 -10.95
C LEU A 260 -8.94 4.55 -10.96
N ALA A 261 -9.53 5.69 -11.38
CA ALA A 261 -10.95 5.96 -11.25
C ALA A 261 -11.82 5.05 -12.13
N ASP A 262 -11.31 4.58 -13.28
CA ASP A 262 -12.06 3.76 -14.24
C ASP A 262 -12.05 2.25 -13.94
N LEU A 263 -11.38 1.82 -12.86
CA LEU A 263 -11.30 0.41 -12.44
C LEU A 263 -12.27 0.13 -11.29
N ASP A 264 -12.96 -1.02 -11.33
CA ASP A 264 -13.79 -1.51 -10.20
C ASP A 264 -12.93 -1.90 -8.97
N PHE A 265 -13.54 -2.17 -7.82
CA PHE A 265 -12.83 -2.50 -6.56
C PHE A 265 -11.88 -3.70 -6.70
N PHE A 266 -12.26 -4.74 -7.43
CA PHE A 266 -11.43 -5.90 -7.70
C PHE A 266 -10.29 -5.55 -8.66
N SER A 267 -10.56 -4.77 -9.70
CA SER A 267 -9.55 -4.24 -10.61
C SER A 267 -8.60 -3.28 -9.91
N ARG A 268 -9.04 -2.50 -8.91
CA ARG A 268 -8.17 -1.64 -8.08
C ARG A 268 -7.32 -2.45 -7.11
N THR A 269 -7.85 -3.52 -6.53
CA THR A 269 -7.07 -4.42 -5.68
C THR A 269 -6.12 -5.30 -6.48
N TYR A 270 -6.49 -5.72 -7.70
CA TYR A 270 -5.62 -6.44 -8.63
C TYR A 270 -4.56 -5.51 -9.21
N PHE A 271 -4.92 -4.31 -9.67
CA PHE A 271 -3.97 -3.32 -10.16
C PHE A 271 -3.06 -2.82 -9.04
N ALA A 272 -3.56 -2.60 -7.81
CA ALA A 272 -2.71 -2.31 -6.64
C ALA A 272 -1.88 -3.52 -6.15
N ARG A 273 -2.16 -4.74 -6.63
CA ARG A 273 -1.40 -5.98 -6.36
C ARG A 273 -0.36 -6.27 -7.45
N GLU A 274 -0.69 -5.98 -8.72
CA GLU A 274 0.17 -6.10 -9.91
C GLU A 274 1.15 -4.91 -10.04
N LEU A 275 0.72 -3.69 -9.68
CA LEU A 275 1.56 -2.49 -9.53
C LEU A 275 2.06 -2.31 -8.09
N ARG A 276 2.02 -3.35 -7.24
CA ARG A 276 3.10 -3.47 -6.25
C ARG A 276 4.38 -3.57 -7.06
N LEU A 277 4.98 -2.42 -7.40
CA LEU A 277 6.40 -2.33 -7.69
C LEU A 277 7.04 -3.04 -6.49
N PRO A 278 7.50 -4.29 -6.62
CA PRO A 278 7.83 -5.10 -5.46
C PRO A 278 8.94 -4.37 -4.74
N ASN A 279 8.68 -3.84 -3.54
CA ASN A 279 9.48 -2.82 -2.82
C ASN A 279 10.80 -2.50 -3.54
N ARG A 280 10.74 -1.62 -4.55
CA ARG A 280 11.91 -1.33 -5.38
C ARG A 280 12.87 -0.53 -4.54
N VAL A 281 13.94 -1.17 -4.09
CA VAL A 281 15.09 -0.49 -3.52
C VAL A 281 15.85 0.08 -4.72
N ALA A 282 15.84 1.40 -4.83
CA ALA A 282 16.72 2.12 -5.74
C ALA A 282 18.17 1.75 -5.38
N VAL A 283 18.84 1.06 -6.29
CA VAL A 283 20.26 0.69 -6.15
C VAL A 283 21.00 1.51 -7.17
N ASN A 284 21.82 2.47 -6.72
CA ASN A 284 22.75 3.13 -7.62
C ASN A 284 23.88 2.15 -7.94
N LEU A 285 23.64 1.30 -8.93
CA LEU A 285 24.54 0.20 -9.27
C LEU A 285 25.87 0.71 -9.83
N ASP A 286 25.85 1.88 -10.46
CA ASP A 286 27.05 2.54 -10.98
C ASP A 286 28.02 2.87 -9.83
N GLU A 287 27.53 3.54 -8.77
CA GLU A 287 28.35 3.83 -7.58
C GLU A 287 28.73 2.55 -6.81
N ALA A 288 27.83 1.56 -6.74
CA ALA A 288 28.09 0.31 -6.04
C ALA A 288 29.21 -0.52 -6.70
N LEU A 289 29.31 -0.51 -8.04
CA LEU A 289 30.35 -1.23 -8.77
C LEU A 289 31.72 -0.54 -8.70
N HIS A 290 31.77 0.77 -8.52
CA HIS A 290 33.01 1.53 -8.37
C HIS A 290 33.50 1.62 -6.91
N GLY A 291 32.73 1.10 -5.95
CA GLY A 291 33.07 1.13 -4.53
C GLY A 291 32.82 2.48 -3.83
N ASP A 292 32.15 3.41 -4.50
CA ASP A 292 31.89 4.76 -4.01
C ASP A 292 30.64 4.84 -3.10
N ALA A 293 29.86 3.77 -3.03
CA ALA A 293 28.65 3.66 -2.21
C ALA A 293 28.73 2.54 -1.16
N ALA A 294 27.88 2.64 -0.13
CA ALA A 294 27.73 1.59 0.86
C ALA A 294 27.24 0.28 0.21
N PRO A 295 27.77 -0.89 0.61
CA PRO A 295 27.41 -2.17 0.01
C PRO A 295 25.92 -2.47 0.22
N VAL A 296 25.24 -2.85 -0.87
CA VAL A 296 23.85 -3.28 -0.81
C VAL A 296 23.83 -4.79 -0.60
N TYR A 297 23.55 -5.22 0.63
CA TYR A 297 23.42 -6.63 0.98
C TYR A 297 22.11 -7.22 0.47
N LEU A 298 22.23 -8.40 -0.13
CA LEU A 298 21.12 -9.17 -0.65
C LEU A 298 20.42 -9.94 0.47
N ARG A 299 19.12 -10.12 0.28
CA ARG A 299 18.24 -10.95 1.09
C ARG A 299 17.65 -12.05 0.24
N ASP A 300 17.21 -13.11 0.90
CA ASP A 300 16.54 -14.20 0.21
C ASP A 300 15.32 -13.70 -0.57
N GLY A 301 15.21 -14.15 -1.81
CA GLY A 301 14.16 -13.75 -2.74
C GLY A 301 14.33 -12.35 -3.35
N ASP A 302 15.45 -11.66 -3.11
CA ASP A 302 15.76 -10.41 -3.81
C ASP A 302 15.91 -10.66 -5.32
N ARG A 303 15.41 -9.72 -6.12
CA ARG A 303 15.51 -9.78 -7.58
C ARG A 303 16.10 -8.48 -8.12
N LEU A 304 17.30 -8.56 -8.67
CA LEU A 304 17.98 -7.45 -9.31
C LEU A 304 17.63 -7.44 -10.79
N VAL A 305 17.07 -6.33 -11.27
CA VAL A 305 16.72 -6.15 -12.68
C VAL A 305 17.63 -5.08 -13.28
N ILE A 306 18.29 -5.41 -14.40
CA ILE A 306 19.22 -4.54 -15.10
C ILE A 306 18.69 -4.29 -16.52
N PRO A 307 17.98 -3.17 -16.75
CA PRO A 307 17.37 -2.90 -18.05
C PRO A 307 18.40 -2.44 -19.09
N ARG A 308 17.93 -2.34 -20.34
CA ARG A 308 18.62 -1.67 -21.44
C ARG A 308 18.53 -0.16 -21.30
N ASP A 309 19.58 0.57 -21.68
CA ASP A 309 19.47 2.01 -21.88
C ASP A 309 18.72 2.29 -23.19
N GLU A 310 17.46 2.68 -23.09
CA GLU A 310 16.63 3.07 -24.24
C GLU A 310 16.96 4.48 -24.75
N GLN A 311 17.92 5.19 -24.13
CA GLN A 311 18.33 6.54 -24.50
C GLN A 311 17.13 7.47 -24.65
N ALA A 312 16.23 7.47 -23.65
CA ALA A 312 14.98 8.20 -23.70
C ALA A 312 14.58 8.76 -22.33
N VAL A 313 13.85 9.87 -22.35
CA VAL A 313 13.22 10.52 -21.20
C VAL A 313 11.71 10.38 -21.36
N TYR A 314 11.01 9.94 -20.32
CA TYR A 314 9.56 9.81 -20.38
C TYR A 314 8.88 11.09 -19.87
N VAL A 315 8.15 11.78 -20.74
CA VAL A 315 7.45 13.03 -20.40
C VAL A 315 5.97 12.74 -20.19
N PHE A 316 5.42 13.13 -19.04
CA PHE A 316 4.03 12.85 -18.69
C PHE A 316 3.42 13.90 -17.73
N GLY A 317 2.12 13.78 -17.47
CA GLY A 317 1.35 14.77 -16.70
C GLY A 317 0.60 15.73 -17.61
N GLN A 318 0.54 17.01 -17.25
CA GLN A 318 -0.20 18.05 -17.98
C GLN A 318 0.59 18.58 -19.20
N VAL A 319 0.85 17.69 -20.16
CA VAL A 319 1.50 18.00 -21.45
C VAL A 319 0.59 17.64 -22.60
N VAL A 320 0.81 18.24 -23.78
CA VAL A 320 -0.04 18.03 -24.96
C VAL A 320 0.07 16.60 -25.50
N ARG A 321 1.29 16.03 -25.53
CA ARG A 321 1.57 14.68 -26.02
C ARG A 321 2.51 13.95 -25.04
N PRO A 322 1.98 13.25 -24.03
CA PRO A 322 2.83 12.43 -23.14
C PRO A 322 3.45 11.26 -23.91
N GLY A 323 4.66 10.87 -23.53
CA GLY A 323 5.39 9.79 -24.20
C GLY A 323 6.90 9.86 -24.01
N PHE A 324 7.59 8.92 -24.63
CA PHE A 324 9.05 8.88 -24.66
C PHE A 324 9.61 9.89 -25.65
N VAL A 325 10.63 10.62 -25.22
CA VAL A 325 11.42 11.55 -26.04
C VAL A 325 12.87 11.07 -26.03
N ALA A 326 13.50 11.01 -27.19
CA ALA A 326 14.90 10.61 -27.30
C ALA A 326 15.79 11.52 -26.42
N PHE A 327 16.63 10.89 -25.61
CA PHE A 327 17.58 11.54 -24.73
C PHE A 327 18.66 12.23 -25.57
N ALA A 328 18.90 13.49 -25.26
CA ALA A 328 19.94 14.30 -25.88
C ALA A 328 20.82 14.91 -24.78
N PRO A 329 22.12 14.57 -24.72
CA PRO A 329 23.02 15.07 -23.70
C PRO A 329 23.06 16.60 -23.62
N GLY A 330 23.02 17.15 -22.40
CA GLY A 330 23.08 18.58 -22.15
C GLY A 330 21.79 19.36 -22.46
N ARG A 331 20.70 18.69 -22.87
CA ARG A 331 19.39 19.33 -23.03
C ARG A 331 18.68 19.50 -21.69
N ASP A 332 18.01 20.63 -21.53
CA ASP A 332 17.22 20.98 -20.36
C ASP A 332 15.78 20.44 -20.45
N ALA A 333 15.02 20.57 -19.37
CA ALA A 333 13.61 20.15 -19.35
C ALA A 333 12.76 20.85 -20.42
N GLY A 334 13.09 22.10 -20.78
CA GLY A 334 12.38 22.86 -21.81
C GLY A 334 12.40 22.15 -23.17
N TYR A 335 13.55 21.59 -23.56
CA TYR A 335 13.67 20.77 -24.77
C TYR A 335 12.68 19.60 -24.77
N TYR A 336 12.67 18.80 -23.70
CA TYR A 336 11.81 17.61 -23.62
C TYR A 336 10.31 17.97 -23.55
N LEU A 337 9.96 19.05 -22.83
CA LEU A 337 8.60 19.59 -22.83
C LEU A 337 8.15 20.03 -24.22
N SER A 338 9.02 20.72 -24.96
CA SER A 338 8.70 21.17 -26.31
C SER A 338 8.50 19.98 -27.27
N ALA A 339 9.31 18.93 -27.15
CA ALA A 339 9.18 17.69 -27.91
C ALA A 339 7.86 16.96 -27.60
N ALA A 340 7.40 17.04 -26.34
CA ALA A 340 6.08 16.57 -25.90
C ALA A 340 4.91 17.50 -26.31
N GLY A 341 5.15 18.47 -27.20
CA GLY A 341 4.14 19.42 -27.68
C GLY A 341 3.86 20.59 -26.74
N GLY A 342 4.68 20.77 -25.70
CA GLY A 342 4.56 21.83 -24.71
C GLY A 342 3.59 21.52 -23.56
N PRO A 343 3.50 22.42 -22.57
CA PRO A 343 2.56 22.29 -21.46
C PRO A 343 1.11 22.36 -21.95
N GLY A 344 0.25 21.48 -21.43
CA GLY A 344 -1.18 21.49 -21.73
C GLY A 344 -1.95 22.60 -20.99
N PRO A 345 -3.24 22.82 -21.31
CA PRO A 345 -4.07 23.78 -20.59
C PRO A 345 -4.10 23.49 -19.08
N GLY A 346 -3.82 24.47 -18.23
CA GLY A 346 -3.78 24.27 -16.77
C GLY A 346 -2.50 23.63 -16.25
N ALA A 347 -1.44 23.51 -17.05
CA ALA A 347 -0.14 23.03 -16.60
C ALA A 347 0.49 23.92 -15.51
N GLY A 348 1.00 23.26 -14.48
CA GLY A 348 1.69 23.81 -13.31
C GLY A 348 3.20 23.68 -13.42
N ASP A 349 3.83 23.43 -12.28
CA ASP A 349 5.27 23.26 -12.19
C ASP A 349 5.70 21.92 -12.79
N ALA A 350 6.93 21.87 -13.30
CA ALA A 350 7.51 20.65 -13.84
C ALA A 350 8.60 20.11 -12.90
N TYR A 351 8.69 18.79 -12.82
CA TYR A 351 9.61 18.06 -11.94
C TYR A 351 10.31 16.95 -12.72
N VAL A 352 11.60 16.80 -12.49
CA VAL A 352 12.39 15.66 -12.98
C VAL A 352 12.51 14.66 -11.85
N ILE A 353 12.11 13.42 -12.11
CA ILE A 353 12.29 12.28 -11.24
C ILE A 353 13.50 11.51 -11.76
N ASP A 354 14.56 11.50 -10.95
CA ASP A 354 15.80 10.80 -11.22
C ASP A 354 15.55 9.29 -11.15
N ALA A 355 15.78 8.58 -12.26
CA ALA A 355 15.44 7.17 -12.36
C ALA A 355 16.30 6.25 -11.47
N ALA A 356 17.51 6.70 -11.11
CA ALA A 356 18.45 5.93 -10.30
C ALA A 356 18.13 6.00 -8.80
N THR A 357 17.71 7.17 -8.34
CA THR A 357 17.54 7.49 -6.92
C THR A 357 16.09 7.64 -6.51
N GLY A 358 15.17 7.79 -7.47
CA GLY A 358 13.78 8.13 -7.23
C GLY A 358 13.61 9.54 -6.64
N THR A 359 14.65 10.36 -6.61
CA THR A 359 14.55 11.74 -6.10
C THR A 359 13.89 12.64 -7.14
N TYR A 360 13.04 13.56 -6.70
CA TYR A 360 12.43 14.55 -7.58
C TYR A 360 13.05 15.92 -7.35
N ARG A 361 13.25 16.66 -8.43
CA ARG A 361 13.82 18.02 -8.41
C ARG A 361 12.98 18.93 -9.31
N PRO A 362 12.86 20.23 -8.99
CA PRO A 362 12.27 21.20 -9.92
C PRO A 362 12.98 21.13 -11.27
N ALA A 363 12.23 21.07 -12.37
CA ALA A 363 12.77 20.82 -13.70
C ALA A 363 13.78 21.88 -14.18
N ARG A 364 13.68 23.12 -13.65
CA ARG A 364 14.62 24.23 -13.94
C ARG A 364 16.03 24.04 -13.36
N GLU A 365 16.18 23.19 -12.36
CA GLU A 365 17.44 22.98 -11.61
C GLU A 365 18.01 21.58 -11.83
N ALA A 366 17.29 20.71 -12.56
CA ALA A 366 17.65 19.33 -12.73
C ALA A 366 18.50 19.10 -13.99
N VAL A 367 19.62 18.40 -13.83
CA VAL A 367 20.32 17.78 -14.95
C VAL A 367 19.57 16.50 -15.32
N ILE A 368 19.16 16.40 -16.58
CA ILE A 368 18.41 15.26 -17.10
C ILE A 368 19.38 14.21 -17.63
N HIS A 369 19.12 12.96 -17.27
CA HIS A 369 19.82 11.79 -17.76
C HIS A 369 18.85 10.86 -18.50
N SER A 370 19.40 9.90 -19.24
CA SER A 370 18.58 8.84 -19.84
C SER A 370 17.81 8.06 -18.77
N GLY A 371 16.56 7.72 -19.08
CA GLY A 371 15.61 7.02 -18.24
C GLY A 371 14.87 7.88 -17.22
N ASP A 372 15.26 9.15 -17.03
CA ASP A 372 14.57 10.06 -16.13
C ASP A 372 13.10 10.29 -16.56
N LEU A 373 12.25 10.60 -15.57
CA LEU A 373 10.86 10.94 -15.83
C LEU A 373 10.66 12.45 -15.67
N LEU A 374 10.03 13.09 -16.65
CA LEU A 374 9.68 14.49 -16.61
C LEU A 374 8.16 14.62 -16.40
N PHE A 375 7.78 14.99 -15.18
CA PHE A 375 6.39 15.17 -14.79
C PHE A 375 6.01 16.65 -14.84
N VAL A 376 4.88 16.95 -15.46
CA VAL A 376 4.26 18.30 -15.41
C VAL A 376 3.00 18.24 -14.56
N ASP A 377 3.00 19.01 -13.49
CA ASP A 377 1.87 19.12 -12.58
C ASP A 377 0.72 19.93 -13.21
N ARG A 378 -0.45 19.95 -12.56
CA ARG A 378 -1.62 20.76 -12.93
C ARG A 378 -1.87 21.84 -11.87
N ARG A 379 -2.14 23.08 -12.29
CA ARG A 379 -2.35 24.23 -11.38
C ARG A 379 -3.67 24.20 -10.60
N GLU A 380 -4.64 23.40 -11.05
CA GLU A 380 -5.95 23.33 -10.42
C GLU A 380 -6.41 21.87 -10.28
N ASP A 381 -6.97 21.54 -9.12
CA ASP A 381 -7.73 20.31 -8.90
C ASP A 381 -9.00 20.36 -9.75
N VAL A 382 -8.92 19.88 -11.00
CA VAL A 382 -10.12 19.60 -11.79
C VAL A 382 -10.73 18.35 -11.17
N ALA A 383 -11.86 18.53 -10.51
CA ALA A 383 -12.50 17.50 -9.71
C ALA A 383 -12.90 16.29 -10.58
N ASP A 384 -12.76 15.09 -10.00
CA ASP A 384 -12.62 13.84 -10.74
C ASP A 384 -13.92 13.27 -11.35
N THR A 385 -15.07 13.92 -11.15
CA THR A 385 -16.35 13.58 -11.81
C THR A 385 -17.13 14.83 -12.23
N PRO A 386 -18.05 14.74 -13.22
CA PRO A 386 -18.89 15.85 -13.64
C PRO A 386 -19.71 16.49 -12.50
N GLU A 387 -20.14 15.70 -11.52
CA GLU A 387 -20.88 16.15 -10.33
C GLU A 387 -20.00 16.94 -9.38
N LEU A 388 -18.77 16.47 -9.15
CA LEU A 388 -17.77 17.14 -8.33
C LEU A 388 -17.30 18.44 -9.00
N GLN A 389 -17.17 18.44 -10.32
CA GLN A 389 -16.87 19.63 -11.10
C GLN A 389 -18.01 20.66 -11.04
N ARG A 390 -19.27 20.20 -11.02
CA ARG A 390 -20.44 21.05 -10.78
C ARG A 390 -20.42 21.67 -9.37
N LEU A 391 -20.06 20.90 -8.35
CA LEU A 391 -19.91 21.35 -6.96
C LEU A 391 -18.78 22.40 -6.80
N VAL A 392 -17.63 22.19 -7.43
CA VAL A 392 -16.52 23.17 -7.42
C VAL A 392 -16.90 24.46 -8.16
N LEU A 393 -17.62 24.35 -9.27
CA LEU A 393 -18.14 25.51 -10.01
C LEU A 393 -19.21 26.26 -9.21
N GLU A 394 -20.05 25.54 -8.46
CA GLU A 394 -21.06 26.12 -7.57
C GLU A 394 -20.43 26.82 -6.36
N ASP A 395 -19.40 26.24 -5.73
CA ASP A 395 -18.64 26.91 -4.65
C ASP A 395 -17.91 28.17 -5.16
N ARG A 396 -17.33 28.13 -6.36
CA ARG A 396 -16.73 29.33 -6.99
C ARG A 396 -17.76 30.42 -7.26
N ARG A 397 -18.95 30.07 -7.77
CA ARG A 397 -20.07 31.02 -7.95
C ARG A 397 -20.52 31.59 -6.62
N ALA A 398 -20.70 30.76 -5.60
CA ALA A 398 -21.09 31.20 -4.26
C ALA A 398 -20.07 32.17 -3.64
N ARG A 399 -18.76 31.92 -3.80
CA ARG A 399 -17.70 32.83 -3.32
C ARG A 399 -17.66 34.14 -4.10
N ALA A 400 -17.87 34.11 -5.42
CA ALA A 400 -17.96 35.31 -6.25
C ALA A 400 -19.17 36.15 -5.88
N ASP A 401 -20.34 35.53 -5.68
CA ASP A 401 -21.57 36.18 -5.23
C ASP A 401 -21.41 36.78 -3.84
N THR A 402 -20.68 36.11 -2.94
CA THR A 402 -20.40 36.64 -1.61
C THR A 402 -19.54 37.89 -1.68
N ARG A 403 -18.48 37.91 -2.51
CA ARG A 403 -17.65 39.10 -2.74
C ARG A 403 -18.47 40.25 -3.34
N PHE A 404 -19.37 39.95 -4.27
CA PHE A 404 -20.24 40.96 -4.89
C PHE A 404 -21.23 41.54 -3.87
N ARG A 405 -21.82 40.71 -3.01
CA ARG A 405 -22.68 41.17 -1.90
C ARG A 405 -21.92 42.03 -0.90
N THR A 406 -20.70 41.64 -0.52
CA THR A 406 -19.85 42.46 0.37
C THR A 406 -19.56 43.83 -0.24
N PHE A 407 -19.26 43.88 -1.54
CA PHE A 407 -19.04 45.13 -2.26
C PHE A 407 -20.29 46.03 -2.29
N GLN A 408 -21.48 45.45 -2.52
CA GLN A 408 -22.74 46.19 -2.47
C GLN A 408 -23.07 46.73 -1.07
N THR A 409 -22.82 45.94 -0.01
CA THR A 409 -23.01 46.40 1.37
C THR A 409 -22.10 47.58 1.71
N ILE A 410 -20.84 47.55 1.25
CA ILE A 410 -19.90 48.68 1.41
C ILE A 410 -20.42 49.92 0.67
N LEU A 411 -20.92 49.76 -0.56
CA LEU A 411 -21.48 50.86 -1.33
C LEU A 411 -22.73 51.48 -0.66
N GLN A 412 -23.62 50.64 -0.12
CA GLN A 412 -24.80 51.11 0.63
C GLN A 412 -24.41 51.82 1.92
N ALA A 413 -23.43 51.30 2.66
CA ALA A 413 -22.93 51.96 3.87
C ALA A 413 -22.34 53.34 3.54
N ALA A 414 -21.55 53.45 2.46
CA ALA A 414 -21.00 54.71 1.98
C ALA A 414 -22.11 55.70 1.55
N SER A 415 -23.11 55.23 0.81
CA SER A 415 -24.26 56.06 0.41
C SER A 415 -25.07 56.54 1.61
N THR A 416 -25.28 55.69 2.61
CA THR A 416 -26.01 56.03 3.84
C THR A 416 -25.25 57.08 4.64
N ALA A 417 -23.93 56.92 4.78
CA ALA A 417 -23.08 57.90 5.43
C ALA A 417 -23.11 59.26 4.71
N ALA A 418 -23.05 59.27 3.37
CA ALA A 418 -23.15 60.50 2.59
C ALA A 418 -24.52 61.20 2.78
N SER A 419 -25.62 60.44 2.82
CA SER A 419 -26.95 60.98 3.11
C SER A 419 -27.05 61.58 4.52
N ILE A 420 -26.50 60.90 5.53
CA ILE A 420 -26.47 61.41 6.91
C ILE A 420 -25.67 62.72 7.00
N ILE A 421 -24.48 62.76 6.38
CA ILE A 421 -23.65 63.97 6.34
C ILE A 421 -24.41 65.12 5.66
N THR A 422 -25.07 64.84 4.54
CA THR A 422 -25.88 65.84 3.82
C THR A 422 -27.02 66.38 4.68
N LEU A 423 -27.70 65.51 5.44
CA LEU A 423 -28.77 65.90 6.35
C LEU A 423 -28.26 66.79 7.50
N ILE A 424 -27.11 66.44 8.10
CA ILE A 424 -26.47 67.24 9.16
C ILE A 424 -26.08 68.63 8.64
N ILE A 425 -25.53 68.71 7.43
CA ILE A 425 -25.18 70.00 6.80
C ILE A 425 -26.43 70.85 6.55
N LEU A 426 -27.55 70.22 6.15
CA LEU A 426 -28.81 70.92 5.90
C LEU A 426 -29.48 71.43 7.18
N ALA A 427 -29.38 70.69 8.29
CA ALA A 427 -29.96 71.06 9.58
C ALA A 427 -29.19 72.15 10.34
N ASN A 428 -27.91 72.37 9.98
CA ASN A 428 -27.05 73.43 10.54
C ASN A 428 -27.04 74.72 9.69
N ARG A 429 -27.91 74.81 8.68
CA ARG A 429 -28.24 76.05 7.96
C ARG A 429 -29.61 76.52 8.39
#